data_AF-A0A067SMG0-F1
#
_entry.id   AF-A0A067SMG0-F1
#
_cell.length_a   1.000
_cell.length_b   1.000
_cell.length_c   1.000
_cell.angle_alpha   90.00
_cell.angle_beta   90.00
_cell.angle_gamma   90.00
#
_symmetry.space_group_name_H-M   'P 1'
#
loop_
_entity.id
_entity.type
_entity.pdbx_description
1 polymer ?
#
loop_
_entity_poly.entity_id
_entity_poly.type
_entity_poly.pdbx_seq_one_letter_code
_entity_poly.pdbx_strand_id
1 'polypeptide(L)'
;MGYCKTSCDVKIATVRLYERGLLDLEDILNCCGFARRTWYRVLKLWRETGDVIPEAQSPRGRVRTLHREDLDYLQNIMSNGASW
;
A
#
# COMPACT_ATOMS: atom_id res chain seq x y z
N MET A 1 -3.62 16.18 -11.99
CA MET A 1 -2.91 16.13 -10.70
C MET A 1 -2.34 14.73 -10.53
N GLY A 2 -1.02 14.60 -10.63
CA GLY A 2 -0.34 13.31 -10.56
C GLY A 2 -0.44 12.69 -9.17
N TYR A 3 -0.64 11.38 -9.11
CA TYR A 3 -0.54 10.61 -7.88
C TYR A 3 0.92 10.57 -7.42
N CYS A 4 1.37 11.59 -6.69
CA CYS A 4 2.67 11.52 -6.03
C CYS A 4 2.53 10.63 -4.80
N LYS A 5 3.12 9.43 -4.86
CA LYS A 5 3.30 8.61 -3.66
C LYS A 5 4.26 9.36 -2.73
N THR A 6 3.73 10.07 -1.73
CA THR A 6 4.53 10.56 -0.60
C THR A 6 5.31 9.39 -0.01
N SER A 7 6.64 9.56 0.12
CA SER A 7 7.53 8.53 0.67
C SER A 7 7.08 8.14 2.09
N CYS A 8 7.38 6.90 2.48
CA CYS A 8 7.16 6.41 3.84
C CYS A 8 7.84 7.31 4.88
N ASP A 9 9.11 7.67 4.63
CA ASP A 9 9.92 8.47 5.56
C ASP A 9 9.29 9.85 5.80
N VAL A 10 8.75 10.46 4.75
CA VAL A 10 8.08 11.75 4.84
C VAL A 10 6.84 11.63 5.72
N LYS A 11 6.03 10.57 5.56
CA LYS A 11 4.87 10.32 6.44
C LYS A 11 5.29 10.16 7.90
N ILE A 12 6.34 9.37 8.18
CA ILE A 12 6.84 9.17 9.54
C ILE A 12 7.33 10.49 10.14
N ALA A 13 8.08 11.29 9.37
CA ALA A 13 8.55 12.59 9.80
C ALA A 13 7.37 13.54 10.12
N THR A 14 6.36 13.59 9.26
CA THR A 14 5.15 14.40 9.47
C THR A 14 4.41 14.00 10.75
N VAL A 15 4.26 12.69 11.00
CA VAL A 15 3.64 12.18 12.24
C VAL A 15 4.44 12.60 13.47
N ARG A 16 5.77 12.44 13.43
CA ARG A 16 6.64 12.84 14.56
C ARG A 16 6.61 14.35 14.83
N LEU A 17 6.54 15.17 13.78
CA LEU A 17 6.41 16.63 13.91
C LEU A 17 5.08 17.00 14.59
N TYR A 18 3.99 16.34 14.18
CA TYR A 18 2.66 16.54 14.75
C TYR A 18 2.57 16.09 16.21
N GLU A 19 3.06 14.90 16.55
CA GLU A 19 3.01 14.38 17.94
C GLU A 19 3.86 15.21 18.91
N ARG A 20 4.96 15.78 18.43
CA ARG A 20 5.83 16.65 19.25
C ARG A 20 5.33 18.09 19.32
N GLY A 21 4.29 18.46 18.55
CA GLY A 21 3.73 19.81 18.54
C GLY A 21 4.72 20.90 18.14
N LEU A 22 5.71 20.58 17.29
CA LEU A 22 6.81 21.50 16.95
C LEU A 22 6.39 22.61 15.99
N LEU A 23 5.33 22.37 15.21
CA LEU A 23 4.80 23.27 14.18
C LEU A 23 3.27 23.16 14.16
N ASP A 24 2.60 24.19 13.65
CA ASP A 24 1.17 24.09 13.36
C ASP A 24 0.90 23.06 12.26
N LEU A 25 -0.28 22.46 12.29
CA LEU A 25 -0.65 21.42 11.33
C LEU A 25 -0.54 21.92 9.89
N GLU A 26 -0.99 23.14 9.59
CA GLU A 26 -0.97 23.64 8.21
C GLU A 26 0.46 23.82 7.68
N ASP A 27 1.37 24.29 8.53
CA ASP A 27 2.79 24.43 8.18
C ASP A 27 3.42 23.06 7.91
N ILE A 28 3.15 22.08 8.77
CA ILE A 28 3.63 20.70 8.58
C ILE A 28 3.13 20.13 7.23
N LEU A 29 1.84 20.31 6.92
CA LEU A 29 1.26 19.77 5.69
C LEU A 29 1.82 20.45 4.43
N ASN A 30 1.99 21.77 4.48
CA ASN A 30 2.58 22.54 3.39
C ASN A 30 4.04 22.16 3.14
N CYS A 31 4.85 22.04 4.20
CA CYS A 31 6.26 21.65 4.09
C CYS A 31 6.45 20.21 3.59
N CYS A 32 5.61 19.28 4.04
CA CYS A 32 5.72 17.86 3.67
C CYS A 32 4.94 17.51 2.39
N GLY A 33 4.23 18.46 1.78
CA GLY A 33 3.46 18.25 0.55
C GLY A 33 2.23 17.37 0.72
N PHE A 34 1.61 17.35 1.91
CA PHE A 34 0.40 16.57 2.17
C PHE A 34 -0.86 17.38 1.90
N ALA A 35 -1.79 16.78 1.14
CA ALA A 35 -3.18 17.20 1.21
C ALA A 35 -3.77 16.83 2.58
N ARG A 36 -4.59 17.72 3.17
CA ARG A 36 -5.24 17.50 4.47
C ARG A 36 -6.01 16.18 4.55
N ARG A 37 -6.68 15.77 3.46
CA ARG A 37 -7.36 14.45 3.36
C ARG A 37 -6.40 13.27 3.48
N THR A 38 -5.22 13.35 2.87
CA THR A 38 -4.19 12.29 2.92
C THR A 38 -3.61 12.21 4.33
N TRP A 39 -3.36 13.35 4.96
CA TRP A 39 -2.89 13.42 6.34
C TRP A 39 -3.81 12.68 7.31
N TYR A 40 -5.11 12.96 7.30
CA TYR A 40 -6.03 12.28 8.22
C TYR A 40 -6.10 10.76 8.01
N ARG A 41 -5.87 10.28 6.78
CA ARG A 41 -5.76 8.84 6.50
C ARG A 41 -4.49 8.24 7.09
N VAL A 42 -3.35 8.93 6.95
CA VAL A 42 -2.06 8.52 7.54
C VAL A 42 -2.14 8.55 9.07
N LEU A 43 -2.69 9.61 9.65
CA LEU A 43 -2.85 9.75 11.09
C LEU A 43 -3.77 8.68 11.68
N LYS A 44 -4.88 8.37 10.98
CA LYS A 44 -5.77 7.28 11.38
C LYS A 44 -5.01 5.95 11.40
N LEU A 45 -4.32 5.63 10.31
CA LEU A 45 -3.55 4.39 10.20
C LEU A 45 -2.49 4.29 11.30
N TRP A 46 -1.72 5.35 11.52
CA TRP A 46 -0.71 5.42 12.58
C TRP A 46 -1.30 5.15 13.97
N ARG A 47 -2.47 5.73 14.28
CA ARG A 47 -3.17 5.48 15.56
C ARG A 47 -3.68 4.06 15.70
N GLU A 48 -4.04 3.41 14.60
CA GLU A 48 -4.58 2.04 14.58
C GLU A 48 -3.48 0.98 14.60
N THR A 49 -2.37 1.18 13.87
CA THR A 49 -1.35 0.14 13.63
C THR A 49 0.05 0.52 14.12
N GLY A 50 0.32 1.79 14.43
CA GLY A 50 1.68 2.28 14.68
C GLY A 50 2.54 2.37 13.41
N ASP A 51 1.93 2.26 12.22
CA ASP A 51 2.62 2.36 10.93
C ASP A 51 1.89 3.35 10.00
N VAL A 52 2.62 3.93 9.06
CA VAL A 52 2.14 4.82 8.00
C VAL A 52 1.95 4.10 6.67
N ILE A 53 2.37 2.83 6.59
CA ILE A 53 2.11 1.91 5.48
C ILE A 53 0.97 0.97 5.90
N PRO A 54 -0.11 0.88 5.12
CA PRO A 54 -1.15 -0.10 5.41
C PRO A 54 -0.57 -1.50 5.25
N GLU A 55 -0.93 -2.43 6.14
CA GLU A 55 -0.62 -3.84 5.95
C GLU A 55 -1.04 -4.28 4.55
N ALA A 56 -0.23 -5.15 3.94
CA ALA A 56 -0.53 -5.70 2.63
C ALA A 56 -1.93 -6.30 2.67
N GLN A 57 -2.88 -5.64 2.01
CA GLN A 57 -4.23 -6.17 1.89
C GLN A 57 -4.10 -7.53 1.20
N SER A 58 -4.77 -8.54 1.76
CA SER A 58 -4.93 -9.84 1.12
C SER A 58 -5.22 -9.63 -0.37
N PRO A 59 -4.57 -10.40 -1.27
CA PRO A 59 -4.64 -10.18 -2.71
C PRO A 59 -6.07 -9.86 -3.15
N ARG A 60 -6.25 -8.70 -3.76
CA ARG A 60 -7.56 -8.26 -4.22
C ARG A 60 -8.02 -9.20 -5.33
N GLY A 61 -9.05 -9.98 -5.03
CA GLY A 61 -9.64 -10.92 -5.95
C GLY A 61 -10.22 -12.11 -5.19
N ARG A 62 -11.20 -12.80 -5.78
CA ARG A 62 -11.64 -14.09 -5.27
C ARG A 62 -10.47 -15.06 -5.43
N VAL A 63 -9.99 -15.65 -4.33
CA VAL A 63 -9.03 -16.76 -4.38
C VAL A 63 -9.63 -17.82 -5.30
N ARG A 64 -9.02 -18.01 -6.47
CA ARG A 64 -9.36 -19.11 -7.37
C ARG A 64 -8.44 -20.24 -7.00
N THR A 65 -9.00 -21.31 -6.46
CA THR A 65 -8.27 -22.55 -6.24
C THR A 65 -7.83 -23.04 -7.61
N LEU A 66 -6.53 -22.96 -7.89
CA LEU A 66 -5.94 -23.60 -9.04
C LEU A 66 -5.61 -25.02 -8.61
N HIS A 67 -6.36 -26.01 -9.12
CA HIS A 67 -6.09 -27.38 -8.75
C HIS A 67 -4.75 -27.79 -9.37
N ARG A 68 -3.94 -28.50 -8.58
CA ARG A 68 -2.64 -29.01 -9.05
C ARG A 68 -2.81 -29.87 -10.31
N GLU A 69 -3.91 -30.59 -10.41
CA GLU A 69 -4.29 -31.39 -11.57
C GLU A 69 -4.42 -30.56 -12.85
N ASP A 70 -4.95 -29.33 -12.76
CA ASP A 70 -5.05 -28.42 -13.92
C ASP A 70 -3.67 -27.95 -14.38
N LEU A 71 -2.75 -27.71 -13.44
CA LEU A 71 -1.36 -27.37 -13.73
C LEU A 71 -0.63 -28.53 -14.38
N ASP A 72 -0.78 -29.73 -13.84
CA ASP A 72 -0.18 -30.95 -14.39
C ASP A 72 -0.69 -31.21 -15.80
N TYR A 73 -2.00 -31.01 -16.05
CA TYR A 73 -2.60 -31.11 -17.38
C TYR A 73 -2.03 -30.08 -18.37
N LEU A 74 -1.96 -28.80 -17.98
CA LEU A 74 -1.38 -27.74 -18.81
C LEU A 74 0.11 -28.00 -19.11
N GLN A 75 0.85 -28.47 -18.11
CA GLN A 75 2.27 -28.78 -18.26
C GLN A 75 2.48 -29.96 -19.21
N ASN A 76 1.59 -30.95 -19.17
CA ASN A 76 1.59 -32.09 -20.08
C ASN A 76 1.27 -31.68 -21.53
N ILE A 77 0.32 -30.76 -21.73
CA ILE A 77 0.03 -30.17 -23.05
C ILE A 77 1.24 -29.41 -23.61
N MET A 78 1.89 -28.59 -22.78
CA MET A 78 3.05 -27.80 -23.21
C MET A 78 4.27 -28.68 -23.51
N SER A 79 4.46 -29.76 -22.75
CA SER A 79 5.63 -30.66 -22.89
C SER A 79 5.49 -31.64 -24.05
N ASN A 80 4.28 -32.12 -24.33
CA ASN A 80 4.04 -33.05 -25.44
C ASN A 80 3.89 -32.37 -26.80
N GLY A 81 4.16 -31.06 -26.89
CA GLY A 81 4.11 -30.30 -28.12
C GLY A 81 2.75 -30.44 -28.80
N ALA A 82 1.76 -29.69 -28.32
CA ALA A 82 0.41 -29.64 -28.87
C ALA A 82 0.41 -29.70 -30.42
N SER A 83 0.23 -30.91 -30.98
CA SER A 83 -0.29 -31.09 -32.31
C SER A 83 -1.80 -30.91 -32.20
N TRP A 84 -2.23 -29.66 -32.37
CA TRP A 84 -3.56 -29.40 -32.91
C TRP A 84 -3.57 -29.76 -34.39
#